data_AF-A0A514CMR5-F1
#
_entry.id   AF-A0A514CMR5-F1
#
_cell.length_a   1.000
_cell.length_b   1.000
_cell.length_c   1.000
_cell.angle_alpha   90.00
_cell.angle_beta   90.00
_cell.angle_gamma   90.00
#
_symmetry.space_group_name_H-M   'P 1'
#
loop_
_entity.id
_entity.type
_entity.pdbx_description
1 polymer ?
#
loop_
_entity_poly.entity_id
_entity_poly.type
_entity_poly.pdbx_seq_one_letter_code
_entity_poly.pdbx_strand_id
1 'polypeptide(L)'
;MKIKYVIYVFCLLAIGYLSYHYPLFAFALLALLAGVLLYMVVSGTVWFLKKGLTWKRFQVPLVMVGTILFGLAVGLLSPLPEPIGHSGNTGEDLEQAYITDQGDRMNIRFFVPHYKQQMQKRDSIRLEKVREYLEMGKVDKPIDKFHAAFILHHNRMRDSSLYELAYNLAKQAAAAPNLAANYQAQWLAKATYDRWMLSIGKPQKFGTQGGVSFTLE
;
A
#
# COMPACT_ATOMS: atom_id res chain seq x y z
N MET A 1 1.55 40.88 -10.68
CA MET A 1 2.08 39.50 -10.77
C MET A 1 1.87 38.99 -12.21
N LYS A 2 2.89 38.43 -12.89
CA LYS A 2 2.69 37.90 -14.26
C LYS A 2 1.72 36.72 -14.24
N ILE A 3 0.80 36.62 -15.22
CA ILE A 3 -0.25 35.58 -15.31
C ILE A 3 0.31 34.16 -15.09
N LYS A 4 1.47 33.86 -15.66
CA LYS A 4 2.13 32.55 -15.49
C LYS A 4 2.40 32.16 -14.02
N TYR A 5 2.71 33.13 -13.15
CA TYR A 5 2.95 32.85 -11.73
C TYR A 5 1.65 32.58 -10.98
N VAL A 6 0.55 33.23 -11.36
CA VAL A 6 -0.79 32.93 -10.83
C VAL A 6 -1.14 31.47 -11.15
N ILE A 7 -0.91 31.04 -12.38
CA ILE A 7 -1.15 29.66 -12.83
C ILE A 7 -0.31 28.67 -12.01
N TYR A 8 0.99 28.94 -11.82
CA TYR A 8 1.85 28.05 -11.04
C TYR A 8 1.40 27.91 -9.58
N VAL A 9 1.01 29.02 -8.94
CA VAL A 9 0.49 28.98 -7.57
C VAL A 9 -0.81 28.17 -7.51
N PHE A 10 -1.73 28.37 -8.45
CA PHE A 10 -2.96 27.59 -8.51
C PHE A 10 -2.69 26.09 -8.69
N CYS A 11 -1.80 25.71 -9.62
CA CYS A 11 -1.40 24.32 -9.81
C CYS A 11 -0.77 23.72 -8.55
N LEU A 12 0.10 24.47 -7.86
CA LEU A 12 0.73 24.05 -6.62
C LEU A 12 -0.30 23.75 -5.52
N LEU A 13 -1.25 24.65 -5.32
CA LEU A 13 -2.32 24.48 -4.33
C LEU A 13 -3.25 23.31 -4.68
N ALA A 14 -3.65 23.20 -5.95
CA ALA A 14 -4.50 22.09 -6.42
C ALA A 14 -3.83 20.73 -6.24
N ILE A 15 -2.54 20.62 -6.59
CA ILE A 15 -1.75 19.39 -6.41
C ILE A 15 -1.59 19.07 -4.92
N GLY A 16 -1.32 20.07 -4.08
CA GLY A 16 -1.25 19.88 -2.62
C GLY A 16 -2.57 19.35 -2.06
N TYR A 17 -3.70 19.96 -2.44
CA TYR A 17 -5.03 19.54 -2.02
C TYR A 17 -5.34 18.09 -2.43
N LEU A 18 -5.13 17.75 -3.71
CA LEU A 18 -5.36 16.40 -4.21
C LEU A 18 -4.46 15.38 -3.50
N SER A 19 -3.18 15.72 -3.28
CA SER A 19 -2.26 14.82 -2.60
C SER A 19 -2.58 14.62 -1.13
N TYR A 20 -3.18 15.61 -0.47
CA TYR A 20 -3.60 15.51 0.93
C TYR A 20 -4.82 14.59 1.11
N HIS A 21 -5.78 14.65 0.19
CA HIS A 21 -7.05 13.91 0.30
C HIS A 21 -7.04 12.53 -0.36
N TYR A 22 -6.18 12.30 -1.36
CA TYR A 22 -6.18 11.07 -2.15
C TYR A 22 -4.78 10.43 -2.14
N PRO A 23 -4.49 9.48 -1.22
CA PRO A 23 -3.16 8.88 -1.10
C PRO A 23 -2.63 8.24 -2.40
N LEU A 24 -3.52 7.69 -3.23
CA LEU A 24 -3.16 7.10 -4.52
C LEU A 24 -2.64 8.14 -5.53
N PHE A 25 -3.02 9.42 -5.38
CA PHE A 25 -2.55 10.50 -6.26
C PHE A 25 -1.02 10.66 -6.19
N ALA A 26 -0.40 10.32 -5.06
CA ALA A 26 1.04 10.36 -4.92
C ALA A 26 1.77 9.41 -5.89
N PHE A 27 1.19 8.25 -6.25
CA PHE A 27 1.79 7.38 -7.27
C PHE A 27 1.72 8.00 -8.66
N ALA A 28 0.64 8.72 -8.98
CA ALA A 28 0.55 9.47 -10.24
C ALA A 28 1.61 10.59 -10.28
N LEU A 29 1.84 11.27 -9.16
CA LEU A 29 2.92 12.26 -9.02
C LEU A 29 4.31 11.64 -9.20
N LEU A 30 4.56 10.45 -8.63
CA LEU A 30 5.83 9.73 -8.83
C LEU A 30 6.04 9.32 -10.29
N ALA A 31 5.01 8.82 -10.96
CA ALA A 31 5.07 8.47 -12.38
C ALA A 31 5.36 9.72 -13.25
N LEU A 32 4.69 10.84 -12.95
CA LEU A 32 4.93 12.11 -13.62
C LEU A 32 6.35 12.62 -13.36
N LEU A 33 6.85 12.52 -12.13
CA LEU A 33 8.23 12.89 -11.78
C LEU A 33 9.24 12.11 -12.62
N ALA A 34 9.07 10.80 -12.70
CA ALA A 34 9.94 9.93 -13.52
C ALA A 34 9.91 10.35 -15.00
N GLY A 35 8.73 10.66 -15.55
CA GLY A 35 8.59 11.16 -16.92
C GLY A 35 9.28 12.50 -17.16
N VAL A 36 9.14 13.46 -16.24
CA VAL A 36 9.80 14.78 -16.33
C VAL A 36 11.32 14.64 -16.23
N LEU A 37 11.82 13.82 -15.31
CA LEU A 37 13.26 13.56 -15.17
C LEU A 37 13.84 12.88 -16.41
N LEU A 38 13.14 11.88 -16.96
CA LEU A 38 13.54 11.23 -18.22
C LEU A 38 13.61 12.23 -19.37
N TYR A 39 12.59 13.07 -19.52
CA TYR A 39 12.59 14.15 -20.51
C TYR A 39 13.80 15.07 -20.34
N MET A 40 14.10 15.50 -19.11
CA MET A 40 15.24 16.38 -18.83
C MET A 40 16.57 15.73 -19.19
N VAL A 41 16.75 14.43 -18.91
CA VAL A 41 17.97 13.68 -19.27
C VAL A 41 18.11 13.58 -20.79
N VAL A 42 17.06 13.13 -21.49
CA VAL A 42 17.11 12.95 -22.95
C VAL A 42 17.30 14.28 -23.67
N SER A 43 16.47 15.28 -23.37
CA SER A 43 16.56 16.60 -24.01
C SER A 43 17.86 17.31 -23.67
N GLY A 44 18.31 17.23 -22.42
CA GLY A 44 19.59 17.77 -21.97
C GLY A 44 20.76 17.17 -22.74
N THR A 45 20.78 15.85 -22.91
CA THR A 45 21.81 15.16 -23.70
C THR A 45 21.79 15.62 -25.17
N VAL A 46 20.62 15.64 -25.81
CA VAL A 46 20.47 16.09 -27.20
C VAL A 46 20.96 17.54 -27.38
N TRP A 47 20.60 18.44 -26.45
CA TRP A 47 21.00 19.84 -26.55
C TRP A 47 22.47 20.08 -26.21
N PHE A 48 23.04 19.29 -25.29
CA PHE A 48 24.46 19.31 -25.00
C PHE A 48 25.27 18.92 -26.25
N LEU A 49 24.89 17.82 -26.92
CA LEU A 49 25.54 17.38 -28.15
C LEU A 49 25.41 18.40 -29.28
N LYS A 50 24.26 19.09 -29.38
CA LYS A 50 24.03 20.15 -30.36
C LYS A 50 24.62 21.51 -29.96
N LYS A 51 25.36 21.61 -28.84
CA LYS A 51 25.87 22.87 -28.24
C LYS A 51 24.79 23.96 -28.08
N GLY A 52 23.52 23.55 -27.98
CA GLY A 52 22.36 24.44 -27.89
C GLY A 52 21.77 24.48 -26.48
N LEU A 53 22.55 24.12 -25.47
CA LEU A 53 22.10 24.06 -24.09
C LEU A 53 21.86 25.48 -23.56
N THR A 54 20.64 25.75 -23.10
CA THR A 54 20.28 27.03 -22.51
C THR A 54 19.48 26.82 -21.23
N TRP A 55 19.82 27.57 -20.17
CA TRP A 55 19.18 27.44 -18.86
C TRP A 55 17.66 27.65 -18.92
N LYS A 56 17.20 28.54 -19.82
CA LYS A 56 15.77 28.83 -20.02
C LYS A 56 14.94 27.58 -20.34
N ARG A 57 15.53 26.57 -21.00
CA ARG A 57 14.82 25.33 -21.36
C ARG A 57 14.53 24.42 -20.16
N PHE A 58 15.28 24.56 -19.07
CA PHE A 58 15.07 23.79 -17.85
C PHE A 58 14.15 24.47 -16.83
N GLN A 59 13.84 25.77 -17.00
CA GLN A 59 13.02 26.50 -16.03
C GLN A 59 11.63 25.86 -15.82
N VAL A 60 10.94 25.49 -16.90
CA VAL A 60 9.60 24.87 -16.78
C VAL A 60 9.67 23.47 -16.17
N PRO A 61 10.54 22.54 -16.63
CA PRO A 61 10.71 21.25 -15.98
C PRO A 61 11.10 21.36 -14.50
N LEU A 62 11.98 22.30 -14.13
CA LEU A 62 12.37 22.51 -12.73
C LEU A 62 11.20 23.00 -11.87
N VAL A 63 10.36 23.90 -12.39
CA VAL A 63 9.12 24.31 -11.71
C VAL A 63 8.17 23.13 -11.55
N MET A 64 8.00 22.29 -12.58
CA MET A 64 7.17 21.08 -12.49
C MET A 64 7.70 20.11 -11.43
N VAL A 65 9.02 19.85 -11.41
CA VAL A 65 9.65 19.02 -10.38
C VAL A 65 9.38 19.59 -8.99
N GLY A 66 9.58 20.89 -8.78
CA GLY A 66 9.30 21.55 -7.51
C GLY A 66 7.84 21.38 -7.06
N THR A 67 6.89 21.57 -7.98
CA THR A 67 5.46 21.39 -7.71
C THR A 67 5.10 19.94 -7.37
N ILE A 68 5.70 18.97 -8.07
CA ILE A 68 5.49 17.54 -7.80
C ILE A 68 6.05 17.16 -6.43
N LEU A 69 7.28 17.58 -6.12
CA LEU A 69 7.90 17.33 -4.82
C LEU A 69 7.10 17.97 -3.67
N PHE A 70 6.55 19.16 -3.87
CA PHE A 70 5.63 19.78 -2.93
C PHE A 70 4.38 18.92 -2.71
N GLY A 71 3.74 18.45 -3.78
CA GLY A 71 2.60 17.55 -3.69
C GLY A 71 2.92 16.29 -2.89
N LEU A 72 4.01 15.61 -3.21
CA LEU A 72 4.47 14.42 -2.47
C LEU A 72 4.70 14.72 -0.99
N ALA A 73 5.35 15.84 -0.66
CA ALA A 73 5.58 16.24 0.72
C ALA A 73 4.26 16.49 1.48
N VAL A 74 3.28 17.16 0.86
CA VAL A 74 1.95 17.35 1.45
C VAL A 74 1.22 16.01 1.61
N GLY A 75 1.34 15.10 0.65
CA GLY A 75 0.75 13.76 0.73
C GLY A 75 1.26 12.93 1.91
N LEU A 76 2.52 13.10 2.31
CA LEU A 76 3.06 12.45 3.51
C LEU A 76 2.40 12.94 4.81
N LEU A 77 1.82 14.15 4.79
CA LEU A 77 1.11 14.75 5.93
C LEU A 77 -0.39 14.36 5.95
N SER A 78 -0.87 13.61 4.97
CA SER A 78 -2.26 13.14 4.95
C SER A 78 -2.59 12.39 6.26
N PRO A 79 -3.75 12.68 6.88
CA PRO A 79 -4.17 11.99 8.09
C PRO A 79 -4.43 10.53 7.78
N LEU A 80 -3.99 9.65 8.67
CA LEU A 80 -4.26 8.23 8.56
C LEU A 80 -5.56 7.90 9.28
N PRO A 81 -6.46 7.11 8.69
CA PRO A 81 -7.65 6.64 9.40
C PRO A 81 -7.25 5.72 10.55
N GLU A 82 -8.11 5.62 11.56
CA GLU A 82 -7.90 4.73 12.70
C GLU A 82 -7.78 3.26 12.23
N PRO A 83 -6.79 2.49 12.74
CA PRO A 83 -6.53 1.13 12.27
C PRO A 83 -7.68 0.14 12.48
N ILE A 84 -8.53 0.39 13.47
CA ILE A 84 -9.65 -0.47 13.87
C ILE A 84 -10.89 0.39 14.12
N GLY A 85 -12.06 -0.21 13.93
CA GLY A 85 -13.31 0.37 14.38
C GLY A 85 -13.50 0.23 15.90
N HIS A 86 -14.44 1.00 16.42
CA HIS A 86 -14.94 0.88 17.80
C HIS A 86 -16.48 0.86 17.81
N SER A 87 -17.11 0.27 16.78
CA SER A 87 -18.58 0.29 16.68
C SER A 87 -19.25 -0.75 17.58
N GLY A 88 -18.48 -1.69 18.12
CA GLY A 88 -18.98 -2.83 18.89
C GLY A 88 -19.54 -3.96 18.00
N ASN A 89 -19.54 -3.77 16.68
CA ASN A 89 -19.90 -4.78 15.69
C ASN A 89 -18.63 -5.41 15.12
N THR A 90 -18.45 -6.72 15.34
CA THR A 90 -17.28 -7.46 14.87
C THR A 90 -17.06 -7.35 13.36
N GLY A 91 -18.12 -7.41 12.55
CA GLY A 91 -17.98 -7.35 11.09
C GLY A 91 -17.46 -5.99 10.62
N GLU A 92 -18.00 -4.91 11.19
CA GLU A 92 -17.58 -3.53 10.87
C GLU A 92 -16.15 -3.26 11.33
N ASP A 93 -15.78 -3.70 12.53
CA ASP A 93 -14.42 -3.53 13.05
C ASP A 93 -13.38 -4.30 12.21
N LEU A 94 -13.72 -5.53 11.77
CA LEU A 94 -12.87 -6.33 10.89
C LEU A 94 -12.76 -5.73 9.48
N GLU A 95 -13.86 -5.22 8.93
CA GLU A 95 -13.86 -4.51 7.65
C GLU A 95 -12.99 -3.25 7.72
N GLN A 96 -13.12 -2.45 8.77
CA GLN A 96 -12.29 -1.28 9.01
C GLN A 96 -10.80 -1.66 9.14
N ALA A 97 -10.49 -2.74 9.86
CA ALA A 97 -9.13 -3.26 9.96
C ALA A 97 -8.58 -3.62 8.58
N TYR A 98 -9.35 -4.35 7.78
CA TYR A 98 -8.97 -4.73 6.42
C TYR A 98 -8.76 -3.51 5.51
N ILE A 99 -9.73 -2.60 5.42
CA ILE A 99 -9.67 -1.41 4.57
C ILE A 99 -8.44 -0.57 4.91
N THR A 100 -8.19 -0.34 6.20
CA THR A 100 -7.05 0.50 6.60
C THR A 100 -5.71 -0.22 6.49
N ASP A 101 -5.66 -1.55 6.63
CA ASP A 101 -4.46 -2.33 6.30
C ASP A 101 -4.10 -2.18 4.82
N GLN A 102 -5.05 -2.41 3.92
CA GLN A 102 -4.83 -2.24 2.48
C GLN A 102 -4.52 -0.79 2.11
N GLY A 103 -5.21 0.17 2.73
CA GLY A 103 -4.94 1.61 2.58
C GLY A 103 -3.52 1.98 2.98
N ASP A 104 -3.01 1.43 4.09
CA ASP A 104 -1.62 1.62 4.51
C ASP A 104 -0.65 1.00 3.49
N ARG A 105 -0.94 -0.21 2.97
CA ARG A 105 -0.09 -0.84 1.92
C ARG A 105 -0.07 -0.03 0.62
N MET A 106 -1.11 0.76 0.36
CA MET A 106 -1.25 1.64 -0.79
C MET A 106 -0.96 3.11 -0.46
N ASN A 107 -0.19 3.39 0.61
CA ASN A 107 0.19 4.75 0.97
C ASN A 107 1.71 4.92 0.87
N ILE A 108 2.17 5.87 0.03
CA ILE A 108 3.59 6.16 -0.18
C ILE A 108 4.34 6.49 1.11
N ARG A 109 3.64 6.99 2.14
CA ARG A 109 4.20 7.28 3.46
C ARG A 109 4.92 6.07 4.03
N PHE A 110 4.36 4.88 3.88
CA PHE A 110 4.93 3.66 4.46
C PHE A 110 6.05 3.02 3.63
N PHE A 111 6.33 3.55 2.43
CA PHE A 111 7.54 3.20 1.66
C PHE A 111 8.77 3.99 2.12
N VAL A 112 8.57 5.09 2.85
CA VAL A 112 9.66 5.89 3.43
C VAL A 112 10.11 5.23 4.74
N PRO A 113 11.41 4.87 4.89
CA PRO A 113 11.92 4.11 6.05
C PRO A 113 11.57 4.72 7.42
N HIS A 114 11.48 6.04 7.49
CA HIS A 114 11.11 6.78 8.71
C HIS A 114 9.75 6.34 9.30
N TYR A 115 8.77 5.99 8.46
CA TYR A 115 7.42 5.61 8.92
C TYR A 115 7.25 4.11 9.14
N LYS A 116 8.33 3.31 8.99
CA LYS A 116 8.27 1.86 9.14
C LYS A 116 7.78 1.42 10.53
N GLN A 117 8.18 2.13 11.59
CA GLN A 117 7.71 1.83 12.95
C GLN A 117 6.22 2.16 13.14
N GLN A 118 5.73 3.23 12.51
CA GLN A 118 4.31 3.60 12.55
C GLN A 118 3.45 2.53 11.88
N MET A 119 3.89 1.98 10.73
CA MET A 119 3.23 0.85 10.06
C MET A 119 3.14 -0.36 10.98
N GLN A 120 4.26 -0.72 11.63
CA GLN A 120 4.32 -1.86 12.55
C GLN A 120 3.37 -1.70 13.73
N LYS A 121 3.27 -0.50 14.29
CA LYS A 121 2.33 -0.21 15.37
C LYS A 121 0.88 -0.42 14.91
N ARG A 122 0.53 0.07 13.73
CA ARG A 122 -0.82 -0.07 13.15
C ARG A 122 -1.16 -1.53 12.86
N ASP A 123 -0.21 -2.30 12.30
CA ASP A 123 -0.36 -3.73 12.08
C ASP A 123 -0.59 -4.49 13.39
N SER A 124 0.14 -4.12 14.45
CA SER A 124 0.01 -4.75 15.77
C SER A 124 -1.36 -4.51 16.39
N ILE A 125 -1.90 -3.28 16.29
CA ILE A 125 -3.23 -2.93 16.78
C ILE A 125 -4.31 -3.78 16.10
N ARG A 126 -4.24 -3.92 14.76
CA ARG A 126 -5.19 -4.76 14.02
C ARG A 126 -5.08 -6.23 14.39
N LEU A 127 -3.85 -6.73 14.50
CA LEU A 127 -3.60 -8.13 14.85
C LEU A 127 -4.16 -8.47 16.22
N GLU A 128 -3.92 -7.62 17.22
CA GLU A 128 -4.44 -7.79 18.58
C GLU A 128 -5.97 -7.86 18.56
N LYS A 129 -6.62 -6.94 17.85
CA LYS A 129 -8.09 -6.91 17.76
C LYS A 129 -8.68 -8.12 17.04
N VAL A 130 -8.05 -8.55 15.95
CA VAL A 130 -8.46 -9.76 15.22
C VAL A 130 -8.35 -11.00 16.11
N ARG A 131 -7.27 -11.11 16.89
CA ARG A 131 -7.08 -12.22 17.84
C ARG A 131 -8.16 -12.23 18.91
N GLU A 132 -8.47 -11.08 19.50
CA GLU A 132 -9.56 -10.94 20.47
C GLU A 132 -10.88 -11.48 19.90
N TYR A 133 -11.24 -11.10 18.67
CA TYR A 133 -12.45 -11.58 18.01
C TYR A 133 -12.45 -13.08 17.71
N LEU A 134 -11.28 -13.64 17.36
CA LEU A 134 -11.13 -15.08 17.15
C LEU A 134 -11.29 -15.86 18.46
N GLU A 135 -10.67 -15.40 19.55
CA GLU A 135 -10.76 -16.01 20.88
C GLU A 135 -12.19 -15.97 21.43
N MET A 136 -12.95 -14.91 21.14
CA MET A 136 -14.37 -14.81 21.47
C MET A 136 -15.29 -15.62 20.54
N GLY A 137 -14.77 -16.27 19.50
CA GLY A 137 -15.59 -17.00 18.52
C GLY A 137 -16.50 -16.11 17.67
N LYS A 138 -16.18 -14.82 17.51
CA LYS A 138 -17.03 -13.84 16.81
C LYS A 138 -16.74 -13.73 15.31
N VAL A 139 -15.71 -14.41 14.80
CA VAL A 139 -15.34 -14.42 13.36
C VAL A 139 -16.03 -15.58 12.63
N ASP A 140 -17.33 -15.44 12.42
CA ASP A 140 -18.16 -16.53 11.87
C ASP A 140 -18.44 -16.39 10.36
N LYS A 141 -18.83 -15.18 9.93
CA LYS A 141 -19.26 -14.96 8.55
C LYS A 141 -18.09 -15.13 7.58
N PRO A 142 -18.34 -15.60 6.34
CA PRO A 142 -17.28 -15.74 5.33
C PRO A 142 -16.48 -14.46 5.08
N ILE A 143 -17.14 -13.30 5.08
CA ILE A 143 -16.47 -12.01 4.88
C ILE A 143 -15.60 -11.59 6.06
N ASP A 144 -16.03 -11.89 7.29
CA ASP A 144 -15.25 -11.63 8.51
C ASP A 144 -13.99 -12.48 8.52
N LYS A 145 -14.10 -13.75 8.11
CA LYS A 145 -12.96 -14.67 7.94
C LYS A 145 -11.99 -14.16 6.88
N PHE A 146 -12.49 -13.62 5.77
CA PHE A 146 -11.67 -13.00 4.73
C PHE A 146 -10.89 -11.78 5.28
N HIS A 147 -11.57 -10.87 5.98
CA HIS A 147 -10.93 -9.70 6.59
C HIS A 147 -9.87 -10.09 7.63
N ALA A 148 -10.23 -10.99 8.56
CA ALA A 148 -9.29 -11.50 9.58
C ALA A 148 -8.08 -12.18 8.96
N ALA A 149 -8.28 -13.00 7.91
CA ALA A 149 -7.20 -13.67 7.21
C ALA A 149 -6.20 -12.70 6.57
N PHE A 150 -6.66 -11.57 6.02
CA PHE A 150 -5.76 -10.53 5.48
C PHE A 150 -4.84 -9.92 6.54
N ILE A 151 -5.39 -9.63 7.73
CA ILE A 151 -4.60 -9.08 8.83
C ILE A 151 -3.57 -10.10 9.33
N LEU A 152 -4.00 -11.35 9.54
CA LEU A 152 -3.09 -12.44 9.94
C LEU A 152 -2.01 -12.71 8.89
N HIS A 153 -2.38 -12.67 7.60
CA HIS A 153 -1.45 -12.83 6.48
C HIS A 153 -0.31 -11.82 6.58
N HIS A 154 -0.61 -10.58 6.94
CA HIS A 154 0.36 -9.48 7.05
C HIS A 154 1.13 -9.41 8.37
N ASN A 155 0.88 -10.33 9.31
CA ASN A 155 1.66 -10.39 10.53
C ASN A 155 3.16 -10.56 10.21
N ARG A 156 4.01 -9.91 11.00
CA ARG A 156 5.46 -10.00 10.86
C ARG A 156 5.92 -11.42 11.22
N MET A 157 6.70 -12.00 10.31
CA MET A 157 7.31 -13.33 10.40
C MET A 157 7.94 -13.58 11.77
N ARG A 158 7.22 -14.32 12.62
CA ARG A 158 7.68 -14.89 13.91
C ARG A 158 6.84 -16.07 14.37
N ASP A 159 5.59 -16.17 13.93
CA ASP A 159 4.66 -17.21 14.37
C ASP A 159 3.97 -17.87 13.16
N SER A 160 4.45 -19.07 12.83
CA SER A 160 3.91 -19.89 11.74
C SER A 160 2.46 -20.31 11.98
N SER A 161 2.01 -20.39 13.23
CA SER A 161 0.62 -20.77 13.56
C SER A 161 -0.38 -19.69 13.12
N LEU A 162 0.02 -18.42 13.12
CA LEU A 162 -0.81 -17.33 12.61
C LEU A 162 -0.96 -17.39 11.09
N TYR A 163 0.05 -17.87 10.36
CA TYR A 163 -0.05 -18.08 8.91
C TYR A 163 -0.91 -19.29 8.56
N GLU A 164 -0.82 -20.36 9.35
CA GLU A 164 -1.73 -21.51 9.24
C GLU A 164 -3.19 -21.08 9.49
N LEU A 165 -3.43 -20.30 10.55
CA LEU A 165 -4.74 -19.76 10.86
C LEU A 165 -5.26 -18.85 9.74
N ALA A 166 -4.41 -17.96 9.22
CA ALA A 166 -4.74 -17.11 8.08
C ALA A 166 -5.20 -17.97 6.88
N TYR A 167 -4.48 -19.06 6.58
CA TYR A 167 -4.83 -19.98 5.52
C TYR A 167 -6.18 -20.67 5.77
N ASN A 168 -6.41 -21.18 6.97
CA ASN A 168 -7.66 -21.85 7.31
C ASN A 168 -8.88 -20.92 7.17
N LEU A 169 -8.77 -19.67 7.64
CA LEU A 169 -9.83 -18.68 7.49
C LEU A 169 -10.03 -18.27 6.03
N ALA A 170 -8.95 -17.99 5.29
CA ALA A 170 -9.03 -17.62 3.88
C ALA A 170 -9.63 -18.75 3.02
N LYS A 171 -9.26 -20.01 3.30
CA LYS A 171 -9.80 -21.19 2.63
C LYS A 171 -11.31 -21.33 2.88
N GLN A 172 -11.76 -21.15 4.12
CA GLN A 172 -13.19 -21.18 4.44
C GLN A 172 -13.95 -20.05 3.75
N ALA A 173 -13.40 -18.83 3.77
CA ALA A 173 -13.99 -17.69 3.07
C ALA A 173 -14.10 -17.95 1.56
N ALA A 174 -13.02 -18.44 0.93
CA ALA A 174 -12.98 -18.75 -0.50
C ALA A 174 -13.93 -19.90 -0.91
N ALA A 175 -14.23 -20.83 0.00
CA ALA A 175 -15.16 -21.93 -0.25
C ALA A 175 -16.64 -21.54 -0.06
N ALA A 176 -16.92 -20.41 0.60
CA ALA A 176 -18.29 -19.98 0.85
C ALA A 176 -19.00 -19.59 -0.46
N PRO A 177 -20.27 -20.00 -0.67
CA PRO A 177 -20.97 -19.75 -1.94
C PRO A 177 -20.99 -18.28 -2.39
N ASN A 178 -21.11 -17.34 -1.45
CA ASN A 178 -21.14 -15.90 -1.73
C ASN A 178 -19.76 -15.30 -2.07
N LEU A 179 -18.66 -16.01 -1.84
CA LEU A 179 -17.29 -15.57 -2.13
C LEU A 179 -16.55 -16.52 -3.09
N ALA A 180 -17.18 -17.62 -3.52
CA ALA A 180 -16.57 -18.61 -4.41
C ALA A 180 -16.08 -18.00 -5.74
N ALA A 181 -16.81 -17.03 -6.29
CA ALA A 181 -16.42 -16.29 -7.49
C ALA A 181 -15.55 -15.04 -7.21
N ASN A 182 -15.30 -14.70 -5.94
CA ASN A 182 -14.50 -13.53 -5.60
C ASN A 182 -13.01 -13.82 -5.80
N TYR A 183 -12.41 -13.18 -6.80
CA TYR A 183 -10.99 -13.36 -7.14
C TYR A 183 -10.04 -13.10 -5.96
N GLN A 184 -10.30 -12.07 -5.15
CA GLN A 184 -9.44 -11.74 -4.00
C GLN A 184 -9.51 -12.83 -2.93
N ALA A 185 -10.68 -13.39 -2.65
CA ALA A 185 -10.82 -14.50 -1.71
C ALA A 185 -10.05 -15.74 -2.20
N GLN A 186 -10.18 -16.08 -3.48
CA GLN A 186 -9.44 -17.20 -4.08
C GLN A 186 -7.92 -16.97 -4.06
N TRP A 187 -7.48 -15.75 -4.37
CA TRP A 187 -6.07 -15.38 -4.30
C TRP A 187 -5.54 -15.43 -2.86
N LEU A 188 -6.28 -14.90 -1.89
CA LEU A 188 -5.86 -14.85 -0.49
C LEU A 188 -5.65 -16.26 0.08
N ALA A 189 -6.50 -17.23 -0.26
CA ALA A 189 -6.33 -18.62 0.16
C ALA A 189 -5.02 -19.23 -0.37
N LYS A 190 -4.61 -18.88 -1.60
CA LYS A 190 -3.32 -19.30 -2.17
C LYS A 190 -2.15 -18.55 -1.52
N ALA A 191 -2.31 -17.24 -1.31
CA ALA A 191 -1.29 -16.37 -0.72
C ALA A 191 -0.95 -16.75 0.71
N THR A 192 -1.97 -16.99 1.53
CA THR A 192 -1.81 -17.45 2.90
C THR A 192 -1.20 -18.85 2.98
N TYR A 193 -1.59 -19.76 2.09
CA TYR A 193 -0.97 -21.09 2.01
C TYR A 193 0.54 -21.01 1.73
N ASP A 194 0.95 -20.29 0.69
CA ASP A 194 2.36 -20.17 0.34
C ASP A 194 3.15 -19.47 1.46
N ARG A 195 2.59 -18.44 2.10
CA ARG A 195 3.23 -17.78 3.25
C ARG A 195 3.39 -18.74 4.44
N TRP A 196 2.40 -19.58 4.71
CA TRP A 196 2.52 -20.63 5.73
C TRP A 196 3.61 -21.64 5.37
N MET A 197 3.63 -22.16 4.14
CA MET A 197 4.66 -23.10 3.70
C MET A 197 6.07 -22.52 3.85
N LEU A 198 6.29 -21.30 3.37
CA LEU A 198 7.58 -20.62 3.51
C LEU A 198 7.98 -20.44 4.98
N SER A 199 7.04 -20.09 5.87
CA SER A 199 7.33 -19.90 7.29
C SER A 199 7.84 -21.16 8.00
N ILE A 200 7.53 -22.34 7.46
CA ILE A 200 7.97 -23.64 7.98
C ILE A 200 9.06 -24.29 7.10
N GLY A 201 9.71 -23.50 6.23
CA GLY A 201 10.81 -23.96 5.39
C GLY A 201 10.40 -24.83 4.19
N LYS A 202 9.11 -24.86 3.83
CA LYS A 202 8.59 -25.59 2.67
C LYS A 202 8.51 -24.68 1.44
N PRO A 203 8.62 -25.23 0.22
CA PRO A 203 8.46 -24.46 -1.00
C PRO A 203 7.02 -23.96 -1.16
N GLN A 204 6.85 -22.87 -1.90
CA GLN A 204 5.54 -22.38 -2.32
C GLN A 204 4.90 -23.35 -3.31
N LYS A 205 3.57 -23.46 -3.28
CA LYS A 205 2.80 -24.25 -4.26
C LYS A 205 2.25 -23.38 -5.38
N PHE A 206 1.87 -22.14 -5.09
CA PHE A 206 1.20 -21.25 -6.05
C PHE A 206 2.05 -20.06 -6.50
N GLY A 207 3.24 -19.88 -5.93
CA GLY A 207 4.18 -18.82 -6.33
C GLY A 207 3.69 -17.40 -6.01
N THR A 208 2.89 -17.24 -4.96
CA THR A 208 2.22 -15.98 -4.63
C THR A 208 3.04 -15.04 -3.76
N GLN A 209 4.10 -15.54 -3.12
CA GLN A 209 5.00 -14.75 -2.29
C GLN A 209 6.21 -14.33 -3.14
N GLY A 210 6.33 -13.04 -3.42
CA GLY A 210 7.48 -12.49 -4.13
C GLY A 210 8.77 -12.65 -3.32
N GLY A 211 9.73 -13.39 -3.85
CA GLY A 211 11.05 -13.62 -3.26
C GLY A 211 11.70 -14.87 -3.84
N VAL A 212 13.00 -14.79 -4.14
CA VAL A 212 13.81 -15.96 -4.53
C VAL A 212 13.92 -16.85 -3.29
N SER A 213 13.28 -18.02 -3.28
CA SER A 213 13.50 -19.02 -2.24
C SER A 213 14.82 -19.73 -2.55
N PHE A 214 15.86 -19.47 -1.76
CA PHE A 214 17.05 -20.30 -1.80
C PHE A 214 16.77 -21.56 -0.97
N THR A 215 16.64 -22.69 -1.66
CA THR A 215 16.80 -24.01 -1.04
C THR A 215 18.30 -24.21 -0.80
N LEU A 216 18.72 -24.23 0.46
CA LEU A 216 20.00 -24.84 0.80
C LEU A 216 19.75 -26.34 0.87
N GLU A 217 20.22 -27.06 -0.14
CA GLU A 217 20.43 -28.51 -0.09
C GLU A 217 21.53 -28.85 0.93
#